data_AF-A0A7W7GYZ1-F1
#
_entry.id   AF-A0A7W7GYZ1-F1
#
_cell.length_a   1.000
_cell.length_b   1.000
_cell.length_c   1.000
_cell.angle_alpha   90.00
_cell.angle_beta   90.00
_cell.angle_gamma   90.00
#
_symmetry.space_group_name_H-M   'P 1'
#
loop_
_entity.id
_entity.type
_entity.pdbx_description
1 polymer ?
#
loop_
_entity_poly.entity_id
_entity_poly.type
_entity_poly.pdbx_seq_one_letter_code
_entity_poly.pdbx_strand_id
1 'polypeptide(L)'
;MGVDDHPSAAAVLSAAADVQHTLNGLAAWLRKQSGMAEVRPSFYLVRKDLGLRVEWYVSGRHPASGFTLDYLLELTYRAGEWLITSSACAAGRDPNGSDRLLVLPDRYAITDREFVEELHAACRTLVDHRTKILDLFLRGYVTRRTDGDQFGTS
;
A
#
# COMPACT_ATOMS: atom_id res chain seq x y z
N MET A 1 16.11 27.81 -21.88
CA MET A 1 14.71 27.91 -21.42
C MET A 1 14.31 26.50 -21.02
N GLY A 2 14.41 26.18 -19.72
CA GLY A 2 13.95 24.89 -19.22
C GLY A 2 12.43 24.92 -19.23
N VAL A 3 11.82 23.99 -19.97
CA VAL A 3 10.41 23.69 -19.74
C VAL A 3 10.37 23.10 -18.32
N ASP A 4 9.45 23.58 -17.49
CA ASP A 4 9.15 22.92 -16.22
C ASP A 4 8.70 21.51 -16.59
N ASP A 5 9.63 20.57 -16.62
CA ASP A 5 9.38 19.19 -17.02
C ASP A 5 8.56 18.47 -15.96
N HIS A 6 8.23 19.10 -14.83
CA HIS A 6 7.52 18.50 -13.70
C HIS A 6 6.06 18.12 -14.01
N PRO A 7 5.55 17.02 -13.40
CA PRO A 7 4.16 16.61 -13.50
C PRO A 7 3.17 17.74 -13.23
N SER A 8 2.31 18.03 -14.21
CA SER A 8 1.21 18.97 -14.04
C SER A 8 0.20 18.47 -13.00
N ALA A 9 -0.51 19.40 -12.35
CA ALA A 9 -1.57 19.05 -11.39
C ALA A 9 -2.65 18.16 -12.02
N ALA A 10 -2.95 18.37 -13.31
CA ALA A 10 -3.91 17.56 -14.05
C ALA A 10 -3.44 16.10 -14.21
N ALA A 11 -2.17 15.89 -14.58
CA ALA A 11 -1.58 14.55 -14.68
C ALA A 11 -1.59 13.83 -13.32
N VAL A 12 -1.22 14.55 -12.25
CA VAL A 12 -1.22 14.01 -10.88
C VAL A 12 -2.62 13.58 -10.44
N LEU A 13 -3.63 14.44 -10.62
CA LEU A 13 -5.01 14.15 -10.24
C LEU A 13 -5.62 13.00 -11.06
N SER A 14 -5.33 12.94 -12.37
CA SER A 14 -5.81 11.86 -13.24
C SER A 14 -5.23 10.51 -12.79
N ALA A 15 -3.92 10.42 -12.60
CA ALA A 15 -3.28 9.17 -12.19
C ALA A 15 -3.71 8.75 -10.77
N ALA A 16 -3.92 9.72 -9.85
CA ALA A 16 -4.46 9.45 -8.52
C ALA A 16 -5.86 8.83 -8.57
N ALA A 17 -6.72 9.29 -9.48
CA ALA A 17 -8.07 8.73 -9.67
C ALA A 17 -8.01 7.28 -10.20
N ASP A 18 -7.15 7.00 -11.16
CA ASP A 18 -6.94 5.66 -11.73
C ASP A 18 -6.37 4.67 -10.70
N VAL A 19 -5.41 5.12 -9.89
CA VAL A 19 -4.90 4.38 -8.72
C VAL A 19 -6.03 4.05 -7.76
N GLN A 20 -6.84 5.04 -7.36
CA GLN A 20 -7.94 4.82 -6.43
C GLN A 20 -8.96 3.81 -6.98
N HIS A 21 -9.27 3.88 -8.28
CA HIS A 21 -10.14 2.91 -8.94
C HIS A 21 -9.57 1.49 -8.86
N THR A 22 -8.27 1.34 -9.15
CA THR A 22 -7.57 0.06 -9.11
C THR A 22 -7.55 -0.53 -7.69
N LEU A 23 -7.26 0.31 -6.68
CA LEU A 23 -7.22 -0.11 -5.28
C LEU A 23 -8.62 -0.42 -4.72
N ASN A 24 -9.67 0.21 -5.23
CA ASN A 24 -11.05 -0.21 -4.93
C ASN A 24 -11.32 -1.64 -5.43
N GLY A 25 -10.78 -2.00 -6.61
CA GLY A 25 -10.81 -3.36 -7.13
C GLY A 25 -10.06 -4.35 -6.23
N LEU A 26 -8.87 -3.97 -5.75
CA LEU A 26 -8.10 -4.76 -4.77
C LEU A 26 -8.87 -4.97 -3.46
N ALA A 27 -9.52 -3.92 -2.93
CA ALA A 27 -10.35 -4.02 -1.74
C ALA A 27 -11.55 -4.97 -1.96
N ALA A 28 -12.20 -4.91 -3.13
CA ALA A 28 -13.29 -5.82 -3.49
C ALA A 28 -12.80 -7.28 -3.60
N TRP A 29 -11.61 -7.51 -4.12
CA TRP A 29 -10.98 -8.83 -4.12
C TRP A 29 -10.68 -9.32 -2.71
N LEU A 30 -10.12 -8.46 -1.84
CA LEU A 30 -9.74 -8.82 -0.47
C LEU A 30 -10.95 -9.20 0.38
N ARG A 31 -12.10 -8.52 0.19
CA ARG A 31 -13.39 -8.87 0.84
C ARG A 31 -13.90 -10.27 0.50
N LYS A 32 -13.49 -10.83 -0.64
CA LYS A 32 -13.89 -12.19 -1.05
C LYS A 32 -12.98 -13.26 -0.45
N GLN A 33 -11.88 -12.89 0.19
CA GLN A 33 -10.95 -13.83 0.79
C GLN A 33 -11.47 -14.32 2.14
N SER A 34 -11.35 -15.62 2.38
CA SER A 34 -11.82 -16.24 3.62
C SER A 34 -11.13 -15.61 4.84
N GLY A 35 -11.92 -15.29 5.87
CA GLY A 35 -11.42 -14.75 7.13
C GLY A 35 -11.01 -13.26 7.12
N MET A 36 -11.08 -12.57 5.98
CA MET A 36 -10.80 -11.13 5.91
C MET A 36 -12.05 -10.31 6.26
N ALA A 37 -11.89 -9.37 7.18
CA ALA A 37 -12.93 -8.48 7.67
C ALA A 37 -12.46 -7.02 7.67
N GLU A 38 -13.40 -6.08 7.91
CA GLU A 38 -13.12 -4.65 8.02
C GLU A 38 -12.34 -4.04 6.83
N VAL A 39 -12.50 -4.63 5.64
CA VAL A 39 -11.71 -4.22 4.47
C VAL A 39 -12.11 -2.84 3.99
N ARG A 40 -11.17 -1.89 4.01
CA ARG A 40 -11.39 -0.48 3.66
C ARG A 40 -10.23 0.04 2.81
N PRO A 41 -10.51 0.59 1.61
CA PRO A 41 -9.58 1.48 0.98
C PRO A 41 -9.59 2.83 1.71
N SER A 42 -8.44 3.45 1.87
CA SER A 42 -8.29 4.80 2.40
C SER A 42 -7.16 5.52 1.69
N PHE A 43 -7.17 6.85 1.76
CA PHE A 43 -6.05 7.66 1.28
C PHE A 43 -5.79 8.78 2.28
N TYR A 44 -4.54 9.21 2.33
CA TYR A 44 -4.10 10.31 3.17
C TYR A 44 -3.25 11.26 2.34
N LEU A 45 -3.57 12.54 2.42
CA LEU A 45 -2.76 13.62 1.87
C LEU A 45 -2.06 14.33 3.03
N VAL A 46 -0.75 14.23 3.06
CA VAL A 46 0.08 14.86 4.09
C VAL A 46 0.97 15.90 3.41
N ARG A 47 0.86 17.14 3.88
CA ARG A 47 1.84 18.18 3.57
C ARG A 47 2.78 18.30 4.75
N LYS A 48 4.08 18.09 4.53
CA LYS A 48 5.10 18.23 5.57
C LYS A 48 6.30 18.98 5.02
N ASP A 49 6.74 19.99 5.76
CA ASP A 49 7.82 20.90 5.39
C ASP A 49 7.63 21.50 3.98
N LEU A 50 8.44 21.07 3.01
CA LEU A 50 8.46 21.51 1.61
C LEU A 50 7.98 20.42 0.63
N GLY A 51 7.43 19.32 1.14
CA GLY A 51 7.02 18.17 0.33
C GLY A 51 5.52 17.91 0.36
N LEU A 52 5.10 17.10 -0.61
CA LEU A 52 3.77 16.49 -0.65
C LEU A 52 3.94 14.99 -0.46
N ARG A 53 3.09 14.37 0.35
CA ARG A 53 3.00 12.92 0.44
C ARG A 53 1.55 12.49 0.29
N VAL A 54 1.31 11.52 -0.58
CA VAL A 54 0.02 10.87 -0.78
C VAL A 54 0.21 9.40 -0.49
N GLU A 55 -0.62 8.85 0.38
CA GLU A 55 -0.59 7.43 0.72
C GLU A 55 -1.95 6.84 0.42
N TRP A 56 -1.98 5.72 -0.29
CA TRP A 56 -3.16 4.89 -0.46
C TRP A 56 -2.99 3.58 0.28
N TYR A 57 -4.02 3.21 1.02
CA TYR A 57 -4.08 1.95 1.73
C TYR A 57 -5.25 1.11 1.23
N VAL A 58 -5.04 -0.20 1.16
CA VAL A 58 -6.12 -1.18 1.26
C VAL A 58 -5.85 -2.01 2.49
N SER A 59 -6.61 -1.73 3.55
CA SER A 59 -6.48 -2.40 4.84
C SER A 59 -7.52 -3.50 4.96
N GLY A 60 -7.13 -4.64 5.54
CA GLY A 60 -8.04 -5.72 5.88
C GLY A 60 -7.58 -6.45 7.13
N ARG A 61 -8.50 -6.74 8.04
CA ARG A 61 -8.18 -7.41 9.30
C ARG A 61 -8.56 -8.88 9.23
N HIS A 62 -7.67 -9.76 9.68
CA HIS A 62 -8.04 -11.14 9.95
C HIS A 62 -8.32 -11.29 11.47
N PRO A 63 -9.57 -11.57 11.90
CA PRO A 63 -9.96 -11.56 13.31
C PRO A 63 -9.06 -12.42 14.21
N ALA A 64 -8.57 -13.55 13.70
CA ALA A 64 -7.70 -14.46 14.46
C ALA A 64 -6.26 -13.95 14.64
N SER A 65 -5.75 -13.04 13.79
CA SER A 65 -4.35 -12.59 13.88
C SER A 65 -4.15 -11.50 14.94
N GLY A 66 -5.14 -10.62 15.12
CA GLY A 66 -4.95 -9.35 15.84
C GLY A 66 -4.20 -8.27 15.06
N PHE A 67 -3.75 -8.57 13.83
CA PHE A 67 -3.07 -7.66 12.92
C PHE A 67 -4.00 -7.27 11.76
N THR A 68 -3.70 -6.12 11.18
CA THR A 68 -4.27 -5.62 9.93
C THR A 68 -3.24 -5.84 8.82
N LEU A 69 -3.68 -6.42 7.72
CA LEU A 69 -2.92 -6.45 6.48
C LEU A 69 -3.15 -5.12 5.76
N ASP A 70 -2.07 -4.40 5.50
CA ASP A 70 -2.08 -3.15 4.73
C ASP A 70 -1.33 -3.34 3.42
N TYR A 71 -2.00 -3.06 2.31
CA TYR A 71 -1.37 -2.79 1.02
C TYR A 71 -1.17 -1.28 0.91
N LEU A 72 0.07 -0.82 0.74
CA LEU A 72 0.43 0.59 0.70
C LEU A 72 1.04 0.95 -0.65
N LEU A 73 0.52 2.00 -1.27
CA LEU A 73 1.16 2.75 -2.34
C LEU A 73 1.39 4.17 -1.83
N GLU A 74 2.64 4.63 -1.83
CA GLU A 74 3.01 5.98 -1.40
C GLU A 74 3.60 6.75 -2.58
N LEU A 75 3.24 8.02 -2.65
CA LEU A 75 3.79 9.01 -3.55
C LEU A 75 4.33 10.18 -2.73
N THR A 76 5.61 10.49 -2.86
CA THR A 76 6.27 11.59 -2.15
C THR A 76 6.94 12.54 -3.14
N TYR A 77 6.60 13.83 -3.08
CA TYR A 77 7.28 14.91 -3.79
C TYR A 77 8.24 15.63 -2.85
N ARG A 78 9.53 15.67 -3.21
CA ARG A 78 10.55 16.43 -2.47
C ARG A 78 11.65 16.88 -3.41
N ALA A 79 12.13 18.11 -3.23
CA ALA A 79 13.28 18.65 -3.97
C ALA A 79 13.17 18.56 -5.51
N GLY A 80 11.95 18.69 -6.06
CA GLY A 80 11.71 18.65 -7.51
C GLY A 80 11.46 17.25 -8.06
N GLU A 81 11.45 16.22 -7.22
CA GLU A 81 11.39 14.82 -7.65
C GLU A 81 10.20 14.10 -7.00
N TRP A 82 9.54 13.24 -7.78
CA TRP A 82 8.54 12.30 -7.27
C TRP A 82 9.16 10.93 -7.04
N LEU A 83 9.03 10.44 -5.80
CA LEU A 83 9.32 9.08 -5.40
C LEU A 83 8.02 8.31 -5.21
N ILE A 84 7.90 7.16 -5.86
CA ILE A 84 6.78 6.23 -5.73
C ILE A 84 7.29 4.96 -5.07
N THR A 85 6.67 4.57 -3.96
CA THR A 85 7.00 3.32 -3.27
C THR A 85 5.74 2.47 -3.11
N SER A 86 5.92 1.15 -3.12
CA SER A 86 4.81 0.22 -2.86
C SER A 86 5.26 -0.89 -1.94
N SER A 87 4.40 -1.25 -0.99
CA SER A 87 4.72 -2.22 0.03
C SER A 87 3.47 -2.88 0.59
N ALA A 88 3.68 -3.94 1.36
CA ALA A 88 2.64 -4.50 2.21
C ALA A 88 3.20 -4.80 3.60
N CYS A 89 2.37 -4.56 4.59
CA CYS A 89 2.75 -4.66 5.99
C CYS A 89 1.68 -5.39 6.81
N ALA A 90 2.11 -6.03 7.89
CA ALA A 90 1.23 -6.43 8.99
C ALA A 90 1.29 -5.33 10.06
N ALA A 91 0.25 -4.50 10.14
CA ALA A 91 0.12 -3.47 11.17
C ALA A 91 -0.61 -4.03 12.39
N GLY A 92 0.02 -3.97 13.57
CA GLY A 92 -0.60 -4.33 14.85
C GLY A 92 -0.97 -3.08 15.65
N ARG A 93 -1.76 -3.24 16.72
CA ARG A 93 -2.15 -2.15 17.66
C ARG A 93 -0.99 -1.38 18.32
N ASP A 94 0.25 -1.77 18.06
CA ASP A 94 1.44 -1.15 18.63
C ASP A 94 1.75 0.18 17.91
N PRO A 95 1.81 1.32 18.62
CA PRO A 95 2.18 2.61 18.02
C PRO A 95 3.60 2.66 17.43
N ASN A 96 4.44 1.63 17.64
CA ASN A 96 5.85 1.65 17.27
C ASN A 96 6.26 0.81 16.06
N GLY A 97 5.36 0.14 15.33
CA GLY A 97 5.79 -0.46 14.07
C GLY A 97 4.78 -1.36 13.36
N SER A 98 4.73 -1.18 12.04
CA SER A 98 4.20 -2.16 11.10
C SER A 98 5.34 -3.07 10.63
N ASP A 99 5.11 -4.38 10.63
CA ASP A 99 6.10 -5.35 10.13
C ASP A 99 6.00 -5.47 8.61
N ARG A 100 7.12 -5.34 7.91
CA ARG A 100 7.15 -5.31 6.45
C ARG A 100 7.07 -6.73 5.91
N LEU A 101 5.98 -7.05 5.22
CA LEU A 101 5.78 -8.34 4.54
C LEU A 101 6.51 -8.36 3.20
N LEU A 102 6.42 -7.26 2.46
CA LEU A 102 7.00 -7.11 1.14
C LEU A 102 7.27 -5.63 0.85
N VAL A 103 8.46 -5.32 0.36
CA VAL A 103 8.81 -4.02 -0.22
C VAL A 103 9.07 -4.23 -1.70
N LEU A 104 8.39 -3.47 -2.54
CA LEU A 104 8.58 -3.50 -3.99
C LEU A 104 9.56 -2.40 -4.40
N PRO A 105 10.17 -2.49 -5.60
CA PRO A 105 11.14 -1.50 -6.04
C PRO A 105 10.58 -0.09 -6.06
N ASP A 106 11.40 0.85 -5.58
CA ASP A 106 11.15 2.28 -5.67
C ASP A 106 11.19 2.75 -7.13
N ARG A 107 10.39 3.76 -7.45
CA ARG A 107 10.32 4.37 -8.79
C ARG A 107 10.43 5.88 -8.66
N TYR A 108 11.11 6.48 -9.62
CA TYR A 108 11.35 7.92 -9.68
C TYR A 108 10.73 8.48 -10.95
N ALA A 109 10.12 9.66 -10.85
CA ALA A 109 9.54 10.33 -12.00
C ALA A 109 9.77 11.84 -11.93
N ILE A 110 10.18 12.41 -13.06
CA ILE A 110 10.40 13.85 -13.20
C ILE A 110 9.50 14.48 -14.26
N THR A 111 8.88 13.70 -15.15
CA THR A 111 7.95 14.19 -16.19
C THR A 111 6.48 13.75 -16.04
N ASP A 112 5.53 14.49 -16.62
CA ASP A 112 4.11 14.10 -16.69
C ASP A 112 3.95 12.64 -17.17
N ARG A 113 4.65 12.27 -18.24
CA ARG A 113 4.56 10.94 -18.84
C ARG A 113 5.13 9.87 -17.92
N GLU A 114 6.36 10.06 -17.44
CA GLU A 114 7.00 9.10 -16.53
C GLU A 114 6.20 8.95 -15.24
N PHE A 115 5.68 10.05 -14.70
CA PHE A 115 4.88 10.04 -13.49
C PHE A 115 3.64 9.15 -13.63
N VAL A 116 2.88 9.33 -14.71
CA VAL A 116 1.68 8.52 -14.97
C VAL A 116 2.06 7.05 -15.19
N GLU A 117 3.09 6.79 -15.99
CA GLU A 117 3.53 5.43 -16.32
C GLU A 117 4.06 4.69 -15.08
N GLU A 118 4.93 5.33 -14.28
CA GLU A 118 5.56 4.75 -13.09
C GLU A 118 4.55 4.55 -11.96
N LEU A 119 3.63 5.49 -11.74
CA LEU A 119 2.60 5.34 -10.71
C LEU A 119 1.65 4.19 -11.03
N HIS A 120 1.23 4.07 -12.30
CA HIS A 120 0.45 2.93 -12.76
C HIS A 120 1.23 1.62 -12.69
N ALA A 121 2.52 1.62 -13.03
CA ALA A 121 3.37 0.45 -12.94
C ALA A 121 3.53 -0.03 -11.48
N ALA A 122 3.74 0.90 -10.53
CA ALA A 122 3.80 0.59 -9.11
C ALA A 122 2.48 -0.02 -8.61
N CYS A 123 1.36 0.63 -8.94
CA CYS A 123 0.03 0.16 -8.55
C CYS A 123 -0.27 -1.24 -9.11
N ARG A 124 -0.01 -1.48 -10.40
CA ARG A 124 -0.15 -2.81 -11.01
C ARG A 124 0.73 -3.85 -10.33
N THR A 125 2.01 -3.53 -10.10
CA THR A 125 2.94 -4.45 -9.44
C THR A 125 2.44 -4.86 -8.05
N LEU A 126 1.93 -3.91 -7.26
CA LEU A 126 1.34 -4.17 -5.95
C LEU A 126 0.13 -5.12 -6.05
N VAL A 127 -0.77 -4.85 -7.00
CA VAL A 127 -1.95 -5.69 -7.23
C VAL A 127 -1.58 -7.07 -7.74
N ASP A 128 -0.60 -7.21 -8.62
CA ASP A 128 -0.14 -8.50 -9.14
C ASP A 128 0.44 -9.39 -8.03
N HIS A 129 1.02 -8.77 -7.01
CA HIS A 129 1.54 -9.47 -5.83
C HIS A 129 0.49 -9.77 -4.76
N ARG A 130 -0.79 -9.41 -4.96
CA ARG A 130 -1.85 -9.51 -3.93
C ARG A 130 -1.97 -10.88 -3.26
N THR A 131 -1.94 -11.95 -4.04
CA THR A 131 -2.08 -13.32 -3.49
C THR A 131 -0.86 -13.68 -2.66
N LYS A 132 0.34 -13.38 -3.15
CA LYS A 132 1.59 -13.63 -2.42
C LYS A 132 1.63 -12.87 -1.10
N ILE A 133 1.23 -11.60 -1.11
CA ILE A 133 1.18 -10.75 0.09
C ILE A 133 0.21 -11.34 1.11
N LEU A 134 -1.00 -11.71 0.69
CA LEU A 134 -1.98 -12.35 1.57
C LEU A 134 -1.44 -13.66 2.15
N ASP A 135 -0.81 -14.50 1.34
CA ASP A 135 -0.24 -15.77 1.81
C ASP A 135 0.85 -15.55 2.86
N LEU A 136 1.73 -14.57 2.67
CA LEU A 136 2.75 -14.20 3.66
C LEU A 136 2.10 -13.75 4.98
N PHE A 137 1.06 -12.92 4.90
CA PHE A 137 0.31 -12.48 6.07
C PHE A 137 -0.36 -13.64 6.80
N LEU A 138 -1.10 -14.51 6.10
CA LEU A 138 -1.81 -15.62 6.73
C LEU A 138 -0.84 -16.61 7.39
N ARG A 139 0.26 -16.96 6.72
CA ARG A 139 1.28 -17.87 7.29
C ARG A 139 1.99 -17.24 8.49
N GLY A 140 2.32 -15.96 8.41
CA GLY A 140 3.09 -15.26 9.44
C GLY A 140 2.27 -14.96 10.71
N TYR A 141 1.01 -14.57 10.56
CA TYR A 141 0.25 -13.92 11.63
C TYR A 141 -1.08 -14.60 11.96
N VAL A 142 -1.57 -15.53 11.12
CA VAL A 142 -2.78 -16.32 11.42
C VAL A 142 -2.38 -17.73 11.88
N THR A 143 -1.63 -18.46 11.06
CA THR A 143 -1.31 -19.89 11.33
C THR A 143 -0.39 -20.08 12.53
N ARG A 144 0.63 -19.23 12.71
CA ARG A 144 1.55 -19.32 13.88
C ARG A 144 0.85 -19.16 15.23
N ARG A 145 -0.30 -18.49 15.27
CA ARG A 145 -1.05 -18.27 16.51
C ARG A 145 -1.86 -19.50 16.93
N THR A 146 -2.42 -20.23 15.97
CA THR A 146 -3.15 -21.48 16.28
C THR A 146 -2.24 -22.57 16.85
N ASP A 147 -0.94 -22.55 16.53
CA ASP A 147 0.02 -23.51 17.08
C ASP A 147 0.55 -23.08 18.47
N GLY A 148 0.58 -21.78 18.77
CA GLY A 148 1.05 -21.23 20.04
C GLY A 148 0.07 -21.39 21.21
N ASP A 149 -1.23 -21.48 20.94
CA ASP A 149 -2.27 -21.68 21.97
C ASP A 149 -2.44 -23.17 22.40
N GLN A 150 -1.70 -24.12 21.81
CA GLN A 150 -1.78 -25.55 22.18
C GLN A 150 -0.88 -25.96 23.36
N PHE A 151 -0.02 -25.07 23.89
CA PHE A 151 0.89 -25.38 25.00
C PHE A 151 0.61 -24.59 26.29
N GLY A 152 -0.65 -24.18 26.50
CA GLY A 152 -1.05 -23.32 27.62
C GLY A 152 -2.02 -23.94 28.61
N THR A 153 -1.83 -25.19 29.04
CA THR A 153 -2.35 -25.66 30.34
C THR A 153 -1.39 -26.66 30.97
N SER A 154 -0.72 -26.25 32.03
CA SER A 154 -0.25 -27.10 33.13
C SER A 154 -0.13 -26.23 34.37
#